data_AF-A0A9E7EWV3-F1
#
_entry.id   AF-A0A9E7EWV3-F1
#
_cell.length_a   1.000
_cell.length_b   1.000
_cell.length_c   1.000
_cell.angle_alpha   90.00
_cell.angle_beta   90.00
_cell.angle_gamma   90.00
#
_symmetry.space_group_name_H-M   'P 1'
#
loop_
_entity.id
_entity.type
_entity.pdbx_description
1 polymer ?
#
loop_
_entity_poly.entity_id
_entity_poly.type
_entity_poly.pdbx_seq_one_letter_code
_entity_poly.pdbx_strand_id
1 'polypeptide(L)'
;MALRSLDNALPMSLERPKKVAKVAAPPPAAKSPAPSKLPRDVRTNNENTPPSAPPMEQSVEYVASEDLKPLSVPDTRMAVLLDELSSKDWTQVCEALNDLRRMALHHSSLLIPSLGNVTEVIVRAMKSPRSALCKTSIMASADIFHCFGHHLLFTTEKNSFGQLLLQLLLKASQDKRFVCDEAEKALEKMAASVSPLPLLKELQSYVRHANPRVRAKAAVAMSKCVSKMGIEVMKGFGLATLLQVAAELLSDRLPEAREAARSIIISVYREFSNDSNIKDNDESAASESWQNFCASNLPPIAAQSVAKIVSL
;
A
#
# COMPACT_ATOMS: atom_id res chain seq x y z
N MET A 1 56.39 -1.14 11.50
CA MET A 1 56.59 -2.44 12.20
C MET A 1 56.03 -2.34 13.62
N ALA A 2 55.94 -3.46 14.34
CA ALA A 2 55.40 -3.64 15.71
C ALA A 2 53.88 -3.84 15.86
N LEU A 3 53.45 -5.06 15.50
CA LEU A 3 52.58 -5.99 16.25
C LEU A 3 51.66 -5.44 17.36
N ARG A 4 50.35 -5.76 17.28
CA ARG A 4 49.56 -6.22 18.43
C ARG A 4 48.70 -7.42 18.04
N SER A 5 48.59 -8.39 18.95
CA SER A 5 47.94 -9.68 18.74
C SER A 5 46.44 -9.64 19.03
N LEU A 6 45.71 -10.57 18.42
CA LEU A 6 44.39 -11.01 18.87
C LEU A 6 44.53 -11.75 20.20
N ASP A 7 43.53 -11.66 21.07
CA ASP A 7 42.83 -12.87 21.54
C ASP A 7 41.42 -12.58 22.12
N ASN A 8 40.57 -13.61 22.15
CA ASN A 8 39.18 -13.58 22.59
C ASN A 8 39.00 -14.13 24.02
N ALA A 9 38.09 -13.54 24.81
CA ALA A 9 37.36 -14.25 25.86
C ALA A 9 36.04 -13.54 26.24
N LEU A 10 34.92 -14.27 26.24
CA LEU A 10 33.67 -13.90 26.94
C LEU A 10 33.74 -14.40 28.39
N PRO A 11 32.95 -13.81 29.31
CA PRO A 11 31.92 -14.65 29.93
C PRO A 11 30.60 -13.95 30.35
N MET A 12 29.50 -14.65 30.04
CA MET A 12 28.33 -14.97 30.89
C MET A 12 27.42 -13.86 31.50
N SER A 13 26.20 -14.31 31.81
CA SER A 13 24.98 -13.52 32.06
C SER A 13 24.70 -13.16 33.52
N LEU A 14 23.95 -12.08 33.75
CA LEU A 14 23.13 -11.87 34.96
C LEU A 14 21.74 -11.34 34.62
N GLU A 15 20.72 -11.81 35.35
CA GLU A 15 19.29 -11.59 35.10
C GLU A 15 18.76 -10.23 35.57
N ARG A 16 17.57 -9.85 35.09
CA ARG A 16 16.85 -8.63 35.49
C ARG A 16 15.43 -8.97 35.98
N PRO A 17 15.02 -8.61 37.22
CA PRO A 17 13.76 -9.06 37.79
C PRO A 17 12.53 -8.27 37.30
N LYS A 18 11.38 -8.96 37.27
CA LYS A 18 10.05 -8.47 36.87
C LYS A 18 9.36 -7.73 38.03
N LYS A 19 8.38 -6.86 37.74
CA LYS A 19 7.42 -6.33 38.73
C LYS A 19 5.99 -6.36 38.17
N VAL A 20 5.02 -6.82 38.98
CA VAL A 20 3.60 -6.97 38.61
C VAL A 20 2.69 -6.47 39.74
N ALA A 21 1.64 -5.74 39.34
CA ALA A 21 0.38 -5.33 39.97
C ALA A 21 0.06 -5.55 41.48
N LYS A 22 -0.69 -4.58 42.07
CA LYS A 22 -2.03 -4.86 42.66
C LYS A 22 -2.94 -3.62 42.78
N VAL A 23 -4.18 -3.83 43.24
CA VAL A 23 -5.41 -3.02 43.03
C VAL A 23 -6.10 -2.70 44.38
N ALA A 24 -6.92 -1.62 44.45
CA ALA A 24 -8.20 -1.46 45.21
C ALA A 24 -8.40 -0.12 45.99
N ALA A 25 -9.67 0.27 46.21
CA ALA A 25 -10.22 1.45 46.93
C ALA A 25 -11.56 1.05 47.64
N PRO A 26 -12.46 1.92 48.20
CA PRO A 26 -12.42 3.30 48.73
C PRO A 26 -12.73 3.29 50.27
N PRO A 27 -13.77 3.91 50.89
CA PRO A 27 -14.35 5.30 50.97
C PRO A 27 -14.07 5.93 52.39
N PRO A 28 -14.87 6.80 53.10
CA PRO A 28 -16.08 7.61 52.84
C PRO A 28 -15.95 9.15 53.17
N ALA A 29 -16.82 9.78 54.00
CA ALA A 29 -17.04 11.26 54.02
C ALA A 29 -17.54 11.94 55.35
N ALA A 30 -17.43 13.29 55.39
CA ALA A 30 -18.43 14.31 55.86
C ALA A 30 -18.05 15.37 56.95
N LYS A 31 -18.59 16.61 56.76
CA LYS A 31 -18.93 17.75 57.69
C LYS A 31 -18.05 19.04 57.70
N SER A 32 -18.74 20.19 57.84
CA SER A 32 -18.27 21.61 57.89
C SER A 32 -18.55 22.25 59.27
N PRO A 33 -18.07 23.47 59.65
CA PRO A 33 -18.68 24.78 59.22
C PRO A 33 -17.71 26.01 59.11
N ALA A 34 -18.27 27.24 58.94
CA ALA A 34 -17.63 28.54 58.58
C ALA A 34 -17.44 29.50 59.82
N PRO A 35 -17.29 30.87 59.76
CA PRO A 35 -17.19 31.86 58.65
C PRO A 35 -16.23 33.11 58.83
N SER A 36 -16.03 33.96 57.79
CA SER A 36 -15.83 35.44 57.94
C SER A 36 -15.88 36.31 56.64
N LYS A 37 -16.94 37.13 56.55
CA LYS A 37 -17.11 38.52 56.00
C LYS A 37 -16.25 39.10 54.81
N LEU A 38 -16.92 39.26 53.65
CA LEU A 38 -17.22 40.47 52.78
C LEU A 38 -16.34 41.76 52.84
N PRO A 39 -16.34 42.67 51.81
CA PRO A 39 -17.25 42.83 50.65
C PRO A 39 -16.56 42.74 49.25
N ARG A 40 -17.19 42.40 48.12
CA ARG A 40 -18.44 42.80 47.42
C ARG A 40 -18.30 44.08 46.59
N ASP A 41 -18.20 43.92 45.27
CA ASP A 41 -18.49 44.94 44.27
C ASP A 41 -19.34 44.32 43.14
N VAL A 42 -20.27 45.09 42.57
CA VAL A 42 -21.35 44.57 41.69
C VAL A 42 -21.23 45.12 40.29
N ARG A 43 -21.06 44.25 39.28
CA ARG A 43 -21.43 44.52 37.88
C ARG A 43 -22.07 43.31 37.20
N THR A 44 -23.40 43.39 37.12
CA THR A 44 -24.29 42.88 36.04
C THR A 44 -23.91 41.57 35.34
N ASN A 45 -24.65 40.52 35.65
CA ASN A 45 -24.65 39.26 34.93
C ASN A 45 -25.37 39.39 33.57
N ASN A 46 -24.83 38.79 32.51
CA ASN A 46 -25.60 38.41 31.31
C ASN A 46 -25.07 37.10 30.72
N GLU A 47 -25.03 36.08 31.56
CA GLU A 47 -24.70 34.70 31.20
C GLU A 47 -25.89 34.02 30.50
N ASN A 48 -25.99 34.19 29.17
CA ASN A 48 -26.57 33.13 28.33
C ASN A 48 -26.12 33.25 26.86
N THR A 49 -24.90 32.78 26.57
CA THR A 49 -24.55 32.33 25.23
C THR A 49 -23.94 30.94 25.40
N PRO A 50 -24.55 29.87 24.85
CA PRO A 50 -23.94 28.56 24.95
C PRO A 50 -22.55 28.62 24.31
N PRO A 51 -21.53 27.93 24.88
CA PRO A 51 -20.24 27.83 24.22
C PRO A 51 -20.48 27.30 22.80
N SER A 52 -19.94 28.00 21.81
CA SER A 52 -20.09 27.61 20.40
C SER A 52 -19.67 26.14 20.28
N ALA A 53 -20.52 25.34 19.63
CA ALA A 53 -20.28 23.91 19.49
C ALA A 53 -18.85 23.69 18.97
N PRO A 54 -18.12 22.64 19.44
CA PRO A 54 -16.85 22.29 18.82
C PRO A 54 -17.09 22.18 17.30
N PRO A 55 -16.19 22.70 16.45
CA PRO A 55 -16.40 22.66 15.00
C PRO A 55 -16.78 21.24 14.60
N MET A 56 -17.98 21.06 14.03
CA MET A 56 -18.42 19.75 13.61
C MET A 56 -17.34 19.18 12.71
N GLU A 57 -16.73 18.04 13.10
CA GLU A 57 -15.79 17.35 12.23
C GLU A 57 -16.55 17.03 10.94
N GLN A 58 -16.22 17.75 9.85
CA GLN A 58 -16.86 17.57 8.56
C GLN A 58 -16.55 16.15 8.08
N SER A 59 -17.49 15.23 8.33
CA SER A 59 -17.36 13.82 8.04
C SER A 59 -17.56 13.60 6.55
N VAL A 60 -16.46 13.39 5.83
CA VAL A 60 -16.52 12.93 4.43
C VAL A 60 -17.16 11.56 4.37
N GLU A 61 -18.23 11.43 3.58
CA GLU A 61 -18.88 10.16 3.29
C GLU A 61 -18.04 9.33 2.30
N TYR A 62 -17.92 8.02 2.54
CA TYR A 62 -17.17 7.10 1.69
C TYR A 62 -18.12 6.13 0.99
N VAL A 63 -18.59 6.53 -0.19
CA VAL A 63 -19.45 5.69 -1.03
C VAL A 63 -18.60 4.63 -1.77
N ALA A 64 -19.04 3.37 -1.76
CA ALA A 64 -18.40 2.29 -2.50
C ALA A 64 -18.54 2.49 -4.02
N SER A 65 -17.63 1.93 -4.82
CA SER A 65 -17.56 2.24 -6.26
C SER A 65 -18.77 1.67 -7.02
N GLU A 66 -19.28 0.53 -6.58
CA GLU A 66 -20.52 -0.11 -7.02
C GLU A 66 -21.79 0.73 -6.74
N ASP A 67 -21.77 1.59 -5.72
CA ASP A 67 -22.91 2.42 -5.34
C ASP A 67 -22.94 3.78 -6.06
N LEU A 68 -21.79 4.25 -6.56
CA LEU A 68 -21.65 5.54 -7.23
C LEU A 68 -22.56 5.64 -8.47
N LYS A 69 -23.40 6.68 -8.49
CA LYS A 69 -24.31 6.96 -9.62
C LYS A 69 -23.65 7.86 -10.66
N PRO A 70 -24.01 7.76 -11.95
CA PRO A 70 -23.50 8.66 -12.99
C PRO A 70 -23.76 10.14 -12.67
N LEU A 71 -22.96 11.02 -13.26
CA LEU A 71 -23.22 12.46 -13.31
C LEU A 71 -24.28 12.77 -14.36
N SER A 72 -25.16 13.74 -14.08
CA SER A 72 -26.24 14.18 -14.96
C SER A 72 -25.78 15.08 -16.12
N VAL A 73 -24.71 15.86 -15.91
CA VAL A 73 -24.14 16.78 -16.90
C VAL A 73 -22.61 16.63 -16.92
N PRO A 74 -22.09 15.53 -17.48
CA PRO A 74 -20.68 15.16 -17.34
C PRO A 74 -19.71 16.13 -18.04
N ASP A 75 -20.07 16.69 -19.20
CA ASP A 75 -19.23 17.65 -19.93
C ASP A 75 -19.01 18.95 -19.14
N THR A 76 -20.08 19.53 -18.60
CA THR A 76 -20.01 20.70 -17.72
C THR A 76 -19.21 20.39 -16.46
N ARG A 77 -19.33 19.18 -15.89
CA ARG A 77 -18.52 18.79 -14.74
C ARG A 77 -17.04 18.68 -15.10
N MET A 78 -16.71 18.07 -16.23
CA MET A 78 -15.34 17.91 -16.70
C MET A 78 -14.63 19.25 -16.89
N ALA A 79 -15.35 20.28 -17.37
CA ALA A 79 -14.81 21.62 -17.60
C ALA A 79 -14.23 22.30 -16.34
N VAL A 80 -14.73 21.97 -15.14
CA VAL A 80 -14.26 22.55 -13.86
C VAL A 80 -13.48 21.56 -12.98
N LEU A 81 -13.57 20.26 -13.26
CA LEU A 81 -13.09 19.19 -12.38
C LEU A 81 -11.61 19.31 -12.00
N LEU A 82 -10.71 19.63 -12.95
CA LEU A 82 -9.27 19.72 -12.69
C LEU A 82 -8.87 20.93 -11.84
N ASP A 83 -9.63 22.03 -11.91
CA ASP A 83 -9.42 23.22 -11.10
C ASP A 83 -9.84 22.95 -9.64
N GLU A 84 -11.03 22.37 -9.44
CA GLU A 84 -11.51 21.99 -8.12
C GLU A 84 -10.63 20.93 -7.45
N LEU A 85 -10.11 19.94 -8.20
CA LEU A 85 -9.10 18.99 -7.73
C LEU A 85 -7.76 19.64 -7.36
N SER A 86 -7.54 20.89 -7.77
CA SER A 86 -6.38 21.71 -7.44
C SER A 86 -6.67 22.78 -6.37
N SER A 87 -7.89 22.80 -5.82
CA SER A 87 -8.30 23.74 -4.77
C SER A 87 -7.44 23.62 -3.49
N LYS A 88 -7.38 24.73 -2.75
CA LYS A 88 -6.78 24.78 -1.41
C LYS A 88 -7.75 24.27 -0.33
N ASP A 89 -9.05 24.25 -0.61
CA ASP A 89 -10.04 23.66 0.28
C ASP A 89 -10.05 22.13 0.12
N TRP A 90 -9.59 21.44 1.16
CA TRP A 90 -9.50 19.99 1.17
C TRP A 90 -10.87 19.30 1.15
N THR A 91 -11.94 19.98 1.57
CA THR A 91 -13.31 19.44 1.52
C THR A 91 -13.81 19.47 0.09
N GLN A 92 -13.62 20.59 -0.63
CA GLN A 92 -13.90 20.70 -2.06
C GLN A 92 -13.11 19.68 -2.89
N VAL A 93 -11.82 19.43 -2.57
CA VAL A 93 -11.04 18.38 -3.24
C VAL A 93 -11.62 16.98 -2.95
N CYS A 94 -12.17 16.71 -1.75
CA CYS A 94 -12.85 15.42 -1.48
C CYS A 94 -14.10 15.24 -2.36
N GLU A 95 -14.90 16.30 -2.54
CA GLU A 95 -16.09 16.28 -3.40
C GLU A 95 -15.69 16.08 -4.88
N ALA A 96 -14.73 16.85 -5.37
CA ALA A 96 -14.20 16.72 -6.72
C ALA A 96 -13.54 15.34 -6.97
N LEU A 97 -12.90 14.71 -5.97
CA LEU A 97 -12.40 13.34 -6.08
C LEU A 97 -13.53 12.30 -6.17
N ASN A 98 -14.66 12.51 -5.49
CA ASN A 98 -15.83 11.63 -5.64
C ASN A 98 -16.49 11.80 -7.02
N ASP A 99 -16.54 13.01 -7.58
CA ASP A 99 -16.99 13.21 -8.96
C ASP A 99 -16.01 12.66 -9.99
N LEU A 100 -14.69 12.74 -9.74
CA LEU A 100 -13.68 12.07 -10.56
C LEU A 100 -13.89 10.55 -10.59
N ARG A 101 -14.24 9.92 -9.47
CA ARG A 101 -14.61 8.49 -9.41
C ARG A 101 -15.84 8.20 -10.27
N ARG A 102 -16.89 9.04 -10.18
CA ARG A 102 -18.10 8.92 -11.01
C ARG A 102 -17.80 9.11 -12.49
N MET A 103 -16.92 10.05 -12.84
CA MET A 103 -16.43 10.25 -14.22
C MET A 103 -15.64 9.04 -14.72
N ALA A 104 -14.76 8.45 -13.89
CA ALA A 104 -13.98 7.27 -14.26
C ALA A 104 -14.89 6.06 -14.58
N LEU A 105 -15.86 5.80 -13.70
CA LEU A 105 -16.73 4.63 -13.79
C LEU A 105 -17.80 4.74 -14.88
N HIS A 106 -18.39 5.93 -15.09
CA HIS A 106 -19.56 6.10 -15.95
C HIS A 106 -19.32 6.94 -17.22
N HIS A 107 -18.25 7.75 -17.25
CA HIS A 107 -18.00 8.75 -18.30
C HIS A 107 -16.52 8.73 -18.77
N SER A 108 -15.94 7.53 -18.81
CA SER A 108 -14.49 7.30 -18.88
C SER A 108 -13.79 7.98 -20.06
N SER A 109 -14.45 8.05 -21.22
CA SER A 109 -13.95 8.67 -22.45
C SER A 109 -13.54 10.13 -22.26
N LEU A 110 -14.26 10.89 -21.42
CA LEU A 110 -13.99 12.31 -21.15
C LEU A 110 -12.72 12.53 -20.33
N LEU A 111 -12.27 11.55 -19.55
CA LEU A 111 -11.05 11.63 -18.75
C LEU A 111 -9.78 11.25 -19.52
N ILE A 112 -9.89 10.47 -20.61
CA ILE A 112 -8.72 9.96 -21.38
C ILE A 112 -7.73 11.09 -21.75
N PRO A 113 -8.17 12.26 -22.29
CA PRO A 113 -7.25 13.35 -22.64
C PRO A 113 -6.54 14.01 -21.44
N SER A 114 -7.01 13.75 -20.21
CA SER A 114 -6.55 14.39 -18.98
C SER A 114 -5.90 13.43 -17.98
N LEU A 115 -5.67 12.15 -18.33
CA LEU A 115 -5.18 11.12 -17.39
C LEU A 115 -3.86 11.48 -16.68
N GLY A 116 -2.95 12.18 -17.35
CA GLY A 116 -1.73 12.69 -16.73
C GLY A 116 -2.03 13.68 -15.60
N ASN A 117 -2.79 14.73 -15.90
CA ASN A 117 -3.23 15.75 -14.94
C ASN A 117 -4.02 15.13 -13.77
N VAL A 118 -4.93 14.20 -14.08
CA VAL A 118 -5.71 13.42 -13.11
C VAL A 118 -4.80 12.64 -12.15
N THR A 119 -3.76 11.99 -12.67
CA THR A 119 -2.79 11.25 -11.86
C THR A 119 -2.02 12.19 -10.92
N GLU A 120 -1.61 13.36 -11.41
CA GLU A 120 -0.88 14.35 -10.61
C GLU A 120 -1.70 14.96 -9.48
N VAL A 121 -2.98 15.30 -9.72
CA VAL A 121 -3.85 15.83 -8.67
C VAL A 121 -4.20 14.75 -7.63
N ILE A 122 -4.37 13.48 -8.02
CA ILE A 122 -4.49 12.35 -7.08
C ILE A 122 -3.23 12.22 -6.22
N VAL A 123 -2.03 12.23 -6.82
CA VAL A 123 -0.75 12.17 -6.09
C VAL A 123 -0.62 13.31 -5.08
N ARG A 124 -1.04 14.52 -5.47
CA ARG A 124 -1.05 15.70 -4.59
C ARG A 124 -2.01 15.54 -3.41
N ALA A 125 -3.24 15.09 -3.67
CA ALA A 125 -4.23 14.82 -2.63
C ALA A 125 -3.78 13.70 -1.67
N MET A 126 -3.16 12.64 -2.20
CA MET A 126 -2.66 11.51 -1.40
C MET A 126 -1.50 11.90 -0.47
N LYS A 127 -0.72 12.92 -0.83
CA LYS A 127 0.34 13.49 0.03
C LYS A 127 -0.22 14.30 1.22
N SER A 128 -1.52 14.59 1.27
CA SER A 128 -2.17 15.29 2.39
C SER A 128 -2.02 14.58 3.74
N PRO A 129 -1.81 15.32 4.86
CA PRO A 129 -1.85 14.75 6.21
C PRO A 129 -3.28 14.44 6.68
N ARG A 130 -4.32 14.99 6.02
CA ARG A 130 -5.72 14.74 6.37
C ARG A 130 -6.13 13.35 5.89
N SER A 131 -6.44 12.44 6.82
CA SER A 131 -6.76 11.06 6.45
C SER A 131 -8.02 10.91 5.62
N ALA A 132 -8.97 11.85 5.69
CA ALA A 132 -10.15 11.87 4.83
C ALA A 132 -9.75 12.06 3.36
N LEU A 133 -9.13 13.21 3.03
CA LEU A 133 -8.62 13.49 1.69
C LEU A 133 -7.64 12.41 1.19
N CYS A 134 -6.75 11.93 2.05
CA CYS A 134 -5.84 10.83 1.71
C CYS A 134 -6.61 9.56 1.31
N LYS A 135 -7.62 9.14 2.09
CA LYS A 135 -8.43 7.95 1.78
C LYS A 135 -9.25 8.16 0.50
N THR A 136 -9.92 9.30 0.33
CA THR A 136 -10.71 9.59 -0.88
C THR A 136 -9.83 9.58 -2.13
N SER A 137 -8.58 10.09 -2.05
CA SER A 137 -7.63 10.02 -3.18
C SER A 137 -7.17 8.59 -3.50
N ILE A 138 -7.08 7.71 -2.50
CA ILE A 138 -6.75 6.30 -2.70
C ILE A 138 -7.93 5.57 -3.37
N MET A 139 -9.17 5.81 -2.91
CA MET A 139 -10.38 5.28 -3.54
C MET A 139 -10.48 5.75 -5.00
N ALA A 140 -10.18 7.03 -5.27
CA ALA A 140 -10.08 7.55 -6.63
C ALA A 140 -8.98 6.86 -7.46
N SER A 141 -7.81 6.59 -6.89
CA SER A 141 -6.77 5.83 -7.59
C SER A 141 -7.20 4.40 -7.95
N ALA A 142 -7.97 3.73 -7.08
CA ALA A 142 -8.49 2.40 -7.35
C ALA A 142 -9.45 2.38 -8.55
N ASP A 143 -10.36 3.36 -8.63
CA ASP A 143 -11.28 3.50 -9.77
C ASP A 143 -10.53 3.90 -11.05
N ILE A 144 -9.51 4.75 -10.97
CA ILE A 144 -8.63 5.06 -12.11
C ILE A 144 -7.88 3.82 -12.61
N PHE A 145 -7.34 2.97 -11.74
CA PHE A 145 -6.73 1.71 -12.16
C PHE A 145 -7.75 0.79 -12.83
N HIS A 146 -8.95 0.68 -12.25
CA HIS A 146 -10.01 -0.18 -12.79
C HIS A 146 -10.40 0.20 -14.22
N CYS A 147 -10.60 1.50 -14.46
CA CYS A 147 -11.12 2.01 -15.74
C CYS A 147 -10.02 2.24 -16.78
N PHE A 148 -8.80 2.58 -16.36
CA PHE A 148 -7.73 3.03 -17.26
C PHE A 148 -6.43 2.22 -17.17
N GLY A 149 -6.38 1.11 -16.41
CA GLY A 149 -5.12 0.40 -16.14
C GLY A 149 -4.29 0.00 -17.36
N HIS A 150 -4.93 -0.37 -18.48
CA HIS A 150 -4.24 -0.64 -19.75
C HIS A 150 -3.73 0.61 -20.47
N HIS A 151 -4.32 1.79 -20.24
CA HIS A 151 -3.89 3.07 -20.83
C HIS A 151 -2.89 3.81 -19.96
N LEU A 152 -3.01 3.69 -18.63
CA LEU A 152 -2.36 4.58 -17.66
C LEU A 152 -0.85 4.67 -17.83
N LEU A 153 -0.17 3.54 -18.08
CA LEU A 153 1.29 3.49 -18.30
C LEU A 153 1.76 3.96 -19.69
N PHE A 154 0.85 4.18 -20.64
CA PHE A 154 1.17 4.71 -21.98
C PHE A 154 0.73 6.18 -22.16
N THR A 155 -0.32 6.61 -21.44
CA THR A 155 -0.88 7.98 -21.54
C THR A 155 -0.37 8.92 -20.45
N THR A 156 0.22 8.39 -19.38
CA THR A 156 0.78 9.18 -18.28
C THR A 156 2.29 9.24 -18.40
N GLU A 157 2.85 10.44 -18.22
CA GLU A 157 4.30 10.63 -18.08
C GLU A 157 4.88 9.66 -17.05
N LYS A 158 5.99 8.99 -17.38
CA LYS A 158 6.54 7.88 -16.58
C LYS A 158 6.73 8.26 -15.10
N ASN A 159 7.15 9.49 -14.84
CA ASN A 159 7.33 10.03 -13.50
C ASN A 159 6.02 10.05 -12.69
N SER A 160 4.89 10.43 -13.31
CA SER A 160 3.61 10.63 -12.61
C SER A 160 2.96 9.31 -12.19
N PHE A 161 3.06 8.23 -12.98
CA PHE A 161 2.69 6.88 -12.51
C PHE A 161 3.63 6.39 -11.39
N GLY A 162 4.94 6.54 -11.56
CA GLY A 162 5.93 6.13 -10.55
C GLY A 162 5.70 6.82 -9.19
N GLN A 163 5.30 8.11 -9.20
CA GLN A 163 4.90 8.84 -8.00
C GLN A 163 3.60 8.30 -7.39
N LEU A 164 2.59 7.93 -8.18
CA LEU A 164 1.35 7.32 -7.67
C LEU A 164 1.61 5.98 -7.00
N LEU A 165 2.39 5.11 -7.66
CA LEU A 165 2.81 3.82 -7.11
C LEU A 165 3.60 4.00 -5.80
N LEU A 166 4.58 4.91 -5.76
CA LEU A 166 5.32 5.22 -4.54
C LEU A 166 4.40 5.70 -3.41
N GLN A 167 3.46 6.61 -3.68
CA GLN A 167 2.53 7.06 -2.63
C GLN A 167 1.67 5.91 -2.11
N LEU A 168 1.09 5.08 -2.98
CA LEU A 168 0.29 3.93 -2.55
C LEU A 168 1.08 2.94 -1.70
N LEU A 169 2.31 2.61 -2.09
CA LEU A 169 3.19 1.74 -1.31
C LEU A 169 3.54 2.33 0.06
N LEU A 170 3.78 3.65 0.14
CA LEU A 170 3.99 4.34 1.42
C LEU A 170 2.73 4.35 2.29
N LYS A 171 1.55 4.59 1.71
CA LYS A 171 0.27 4.58 2.45
C LYS A 171 -0.15 3.18 2.91
N ALA A 172 0.20 2.13 2.15
CA ALA A 172 0.05 0.74 2.56
C ALA A 172 1.14 0.26 3.55
N SER A 173 2.10 1.11 3.92
CA SER A 173 3.19 0.77 4.85
C SER A 173 3.07 1.44 6.24
N GLN A 174 1.95 2.12 6.51
CA GLN A 174 1.70 2.85 7.75
C GLN A 174 0.82 2.05 8.73
N ASP A 175 0.87 2.38 10.02
CA ASP A 175 0.11 1.67 11.06
C ASP A 175 -1.38 2.06 11.13
N LYS A 176 -1.79 3.15 10.45
CA LYS A 176 -3.18 3.64 10.43
C LYS A 176 -4.03 2.84 9.43
N ARG A 177 -4.61 1.72 9.90
CA ARG A 177 -5.53 0.82 9.14
C ARG A 177 -6.52 1.53 8.23
N PHE A 178 -7.21 2.57 8.70
CA PHE A 178 -8.17 3.35 7.92
C PHE A 178 -7.65 3.84 6.54
N VAL A 179 -6.35 4.09 6.42
CA VAL A 179 -5.68 4.49 5.18
C VAL A 179 -4.87 3.33 4.58
N CYS A 180 -4.25 2.49 5.43
CA CYS A 180 -3.47 1.32 5.01
C CYS A 180 -4.32 0.30 4.25
N ASP A 181 -5.43 -0.13 4.85
CA ASP A 181 -6.31 -1.17 4.31
C ASP A 181 -6.90 -0.74 2.95
N GLU A 182 -7.15 0.56 2.75
CA GLU A 182 -7.63 1.11 1.48
C GLU A 182 -6.50 1.23 0.43
N ALA A 183 -5.28 1.59 0.85
CA ALA A 183 -4.12 1.62 -0.03
C ALA A 183 -3.75 0.22 -0.52
N GLU A 184 -3.92 -0.80 0.32
CA GLU A 184 -3.74 -2.20 -0.07
C GLU A 184 -4.75 -2.59 -1.15
N LYS A 185 -6.07 -2.37 -0.94
CA LYS A 185 -7.10 -2.60 -1.98
C LYS A 185 -6.77 -1.92 -3.32
N ALA A 186 -6.30 -0.67 -3.28
CA ALA A 186 -5.91 0.06 -4.49
C ALA A 186 -4.71 -0.58 -5.20
N LEU A 187 -3.70 -1.07 -4.46
CA LEU A 187 -2.60 -1.86 -5.02
C LEU A 187 -3.07 -3.20 -5.60
N GLU A 188 -4.08 -3.85 -5.02
CA GLU A 188 -4.66 -5.07 -5.59
C GLU A 188 -5.38 -4.79 -6.92
N LYS A 189 -6.14 -3.70 -6.97
CA LYS A 189 -6.85 -3.25 -8.18
C LYS A 189 -5.86 -2.87 -9.29
N MET A 190 -4.78 -2.15 -8.95
CA MET A 190 -3.67 -1.87 -9.85
C MET A 190 -3.07 -3.17 -10.43
N ALA A 191 -2.73 -4.13 -9.59
CA ALA A 191 -2.20 -5.43 -10.00
C ALA A 191 -3.25 -6.34 -10.70
N ALA A 192 -4.50 -5.89 -10.84
CA ALA A 192 -5.56 -6.58 -11.58
C ALA A 192 -5.93 -5.92 -12.91
N SER A 193 -5.69 -4.62 -13.07
CA SER A 193 -6.12 -3.86 -14.26
C SER A 193 -4.96 -3.27 -15.07
N VAL A 194 -3.75 -3.15 -14.51
CA VAL A 194 -2.57 -2.67 -15.24
C VAL A 194 -1.86 -3.83 -15.94
N SER A 195 -1.43 -3.60 -17.19
CA SER A 195 -0.71 -4.58 -18.01
C SER A 195 0.54 -5.13 -17.28
N PRO A 196 0.70 -6.47 -17.13
CA PRO A 196 1.68 -7.04 -16.19
C PRO A 196 3.14 -6.66 -16.42
N LEU A 197 3.65 -6.81 -17.65
CA LEU A 197 5.08 -6.59 -17.95
C LEU A 197 5.53 -5.13 -17.68
N PRO A 198 4.79 -4.09 -18.11
CA PRO A 198 5.04 -2.72 -17.67
C PRO A 198 4.99 -2.52 -16.15
N LEU A 199 3.99 -3.09 -15.46
CA LEU A 199 3.86 -2.95 -14.01
C LEU A 199 5.03 -3.58 -13.24
N LEU A 200 5.52 -4.74 -13.66
CA LEU A 200 6.69 -5.39 -13.05
C LEU A 200 7.94 -4.51 -13.13
N LYS A 201 8.16 -3.81 -14.25
CA LYS A 201 9.31 -2.92 -14.44
C LYS A 201 9.27 -1.73 -13.47
N GLU A 202 8.09 -1.19 -13.19
CA GLU A 202 7.90 -0.15 -12.17
C GLU A 202 8.04 -0.69 -10.73
N LEU A 203 7.56 -1.91 -10.46
CA LEU A 203 7.68 -2.56 -9.14
C LEU A 203 9.11 -2.99 -8.79
N GLN A 204 9.99 -3.20 -9.79
CA GLN A 204 11.34 -3.75 -9.62
C GLN A 204 12.22 -2.95 -8.65
N SER A 205 12.09 -1.61 -8.60
CA SER A 205 12.85 -0.79 -7.65
C SER A 205 12.33 -0.91 -6.21
N TYR A 206 11.04 -1.22 -6.03
CA TYR A 206 10.39 -1.20 -4.72
C TYR A 206 10.53 -2.51 -3.94
N VAL A 207 10.66 -3.64 -4.62
CA VAL A 207 10.98 -4.94 -3.98
C VAL A 207 12.37 -4.97 -3.34
N ARG A 208 13.26 -4.02 -3.67
CA ARG A 208 14.59 -3.82 -3.04
C ARG A 208 14.68 -2.55 -2.17
N HIS A 209 13.55 -1.89 -1.90
CA HIS A 209 13.50 -0.63 -1.14
C HIS A 209 14.07 -0.75 0.29
N ALA A 210 14.65 0.31 0.86
CA ALA A 210 15.28 0.24 2.18
C ALA A 210 14.28 -0.08 3.32
N ASN A 211 13.07 0.49 3.29
CA ASN A 211 12.01 0.22 4.26
C ASN A 211 11.38 -1.18 3.99
N PRO A 212 11.42 -2.12 4.96
CA PRO A 212 10.87 -3.47 4.79
C PRO A 212 9.37 -3.50 4.52
N ARG A 213 8.57 -2.60 5.11
CA ARG A 213 7.12 -2.57 4.88
C ARG A 213 6.79 -2.25 3.42
N VAL A 214 7.53 -1.30 2.83
CA VAL A 214 7.41 -0.96 1.41
C VAL A 214 7.82 -2.14 0.52
N ARG A 215 8.92 -2.85 0.85
CA ARG A 215 9.29 -4.08 0.12
C ARG A 215 8.19 -5.13 0.17
N ALA A 216 7.61 -5.38 1.34
CA ALA A 216 6.54 -6.36 1.49
C ALA A 216 5.30 -6.02 0.66
N LYS A 217 4.84 -4.77 0.67
CA LYS A 217 3.71 -4.35 -0.17
C LYS A 217 4.04 -4.39 -1.67
N ALA A 218 5.26 -4.04 -2.07
CA ALA A 218 5.72 -4.17 -3.45
C ALA A 218 5.82 -5.64 -3.89
N ALA A 219 6.29 -6.53 -3.01
CA ALA A 219 6.37 -7.96 -3.26
C ALA A 219 4.97 -8.58 -3.45
N VAL A 220 3.99 -8.20 -2.61
CA VAL A 220 2.59 -8.65 -2.76
C VAL A 220 1.95 -8.13 -4.06
N ALA A 221 2.21 -6.88 -4.45
CA ALA A 221 1.76 -6.36 -5.74
C ALA A 221 2.44 -7.11 -6.91
N MET A 222 3.73 -7.42 -6.78
CA MET A 222 4.49 -8.19 -7.78
C MET A 222 3.98 -9.63 -7.90
N SER A 223 3.71 -10.33 -6.80
CA SER A 223 3.22 -11.71 -6.86
C SER A 223 1.85 -11.82 -7.53
N LYS A 224 0.93 -10.88 -7.25
CA LYS A 224 -0.38 -10.76 -7.92
C LYS A 224 -0.29 -10.41 -9.41
N CYS A 225 0.81 -9.77 -9.82
CA CYS A 225 1.12 -9.47 -11.21
C CYS A 225 1.66 -10.71 -11.93
N VAL A 226 2.65 -11.39 -11.33
CA VAL A 226 3.24 -12.64 -11.85
C VAL A 226 2.20 -13.75 -11.98
N SER A 227 1.28 -13.90 -11.02
CA SER A 227 0.27 -14.97 -11.03
C SER A 227 -0.78 -14.87 -12.16
N LYS A 228 -0.69 -13.86 -13.02
CA LYS A 228 -1.59 -13.60 -14.17
C LYS A 228 -0.84 -13.58 -15.51
N MET A 229 0.47 -13.80 -15.48
CA MET A 229 1.31 -13.82 -16.66
C MET A 229 1.37 -15.24 -17.22
N GLY A 230 1.21 -15.38 -18.54
CA GLY A 230 1.66 -16.58 -19.23
C GLY A 230 3.18 -16.57 -19.41
N ILE A 231 3.77 -17.74 -19.66
CA ILE A 231 5.23 -17.92 -19.80
C ILE A 231 5.93 -16.87 -20.68
N GLU A 232 5.38 -16.52 -21.84
CA GLU A 232 6.00 -15.54 -22.76
C GLU A 232 6.13 -14.14 -22.15
N VAL A 233 5.15 -13.73 -21.33
CA VAL A 233 5.19 -12.45 -20.62
C VAL A 233 6.23 -12.50 -19.49
N MET A 234 6.41 -13.67 -18.85
CA MET A 234 7.46 -13.89 -17.85
C MET A 234 8.86 -13.89 -18.49
N LYS A 235 9.04 -14.57 -19.63
CA LYS A 235 10.27 -14.53 -20.45
C LYS A 235 10.61 -13.09 -20.85
N GLY A 236 9.60 -12.28 -21.23
CA GLY A 236 9.76 -10.85 -21.55
C GLY A 236 10.19 -9.92 -20.39
N PHE A 237 10.03 -10.35 -19.14
CA PHE A 237 10.64 -9.70 -17.96
C PHE A 237 11.98 -10.34 -17.56
N GLY A 238 12.11 -11.64 -17.81
CA GLY A 238 13.24 -12.49 -17.43
C GLY A 238 12.86 -13.43 -16.28
N LEU A 239 12.73 -14.73 -16.59
CA LEU A 239 12.45 -15.77 -15.58
C LEU A 239 13.54 -15.82 -14.50
N ALA A 240 14.81 -15.69 -14.90
CA ALA A 240 15.94 -15.57 -13.98
C ALA A 240 15.80 -14.36 -13.05
N THR A 241 15.37 -13.20 -13.57
CA THR A 241 15.13 -11.98 -12.80
C THR A 241 14.04 -12.18 -11.76
N LEU A 242 12.92 -12.85 -12.12
CA LEU A 242 11.85 -13.19 -11.17
C LEU A 242 12.35 -14.10 -10.05
N LEU A 243 13.15 -15.12 -10.39
CA LEU A 243 13.75 -16.01 -9.40
C LEU A 243 14.73 -15.29 -8.47
N GLN A 244 15.58 -14.40 -8.99
CA GLN A 244 16.53 -13.63 -8.19
C GLN A 244 15.80 -12.71 -7.20
N VAL A 245 14.76 -12.01 -7.65
CA VAL A 245 13.91 -11.18 -6.79
C VAL A 245 13.20 -12.02 -5.72
N ALA A 246 12.63 -13.17 -6.09
CA ALA A 246 11.97 -14.04 -5.11
C ALA A 246 12.96 -14.63 -4.10
N ALA A 247 14.14 -15.07 -4.53
CA ALA A 247 15.19 -15.60 -3.66
C ALA A 247 15.67 -14.58 -2.62
N GLU A 248 15.83 -13.31 -3.01
CA GLU A 248 16.13 -12.21 -2.09
C GLU A 248 14.99 -12.03 -1.06
N LEU A 249 13.74 -12.01 -1.53
CA LEU A 249 12.54 -11.80 -0.70
C LEU A 249 12.24 -12.97 0.26
N LEU A 250 12.64 -14.21 -0.05
CA LEU A 250 12.52 -15.36 0.88
C LEU A 250 13.28 -15.14 2.20
N SER A 251 14.32 -14.31 2.18
CA SER A 251 15.10 -13.94 3.38
C SER A 251 14.68 -12.61 4.00
N ASP A 252 13.57 -12.00 3.55
CA ASP A 252 13.09 -10.75 4.13
C ASP A 252 12.61 -10.95 5.58
N ARG A 253 12.66 -9.87 6.36
CA ARG A 253 12.24 -9.83 7.77
C ARG A 253 10.74 -9.99 7.91
N LEU A 254 9.94 -9.45 6.99
CA LEU A 254 8.48 -9.49 7.06
C LEU A 254 7.91 -10.78 6.42
N PRO A 255 6.97 -11.49 7.10
CA PRO A 255 6.36 -12.70 6.56
C PRO A 255 5.63 -12.45 5.24
N GLU A 256 4.98 -11.30 5.08
CA GLU A 256 4.21 -10.95 3.88
C GLU A 256 5.10 -10.90 2.63
N ALA A 257 6.35 -10.46 2.77
CA ALA A 257 7.34 -10.47 1.69
C ALA A 257 7.77 -11.91 1.32
N ARG A 258 7.97 -12.78 2.32
CA ARG A 258 8.35 -14.19 2.12
C ARG A 258 7.24 -15.00 1.47
N GLU A 259 5.99 -14.80 1.87
CA GLU A 259 4.83 -15.49 1.26
C GLU A 259 4.54 -14.98 -0.16
N ALA A 260 4.76 -13.70 -0.44
CA ALA A 260 4.76 -13.19 -1.79
C ALA A 260 5.87 -13.81 -2.65
N ALA A 261 7.07 -14.01 -2.10
CA ALA A 261 8.17 -14.69 -2.79
C ALA A 261 7.84 -16.15 -3.14
N ARG A 262 7.28 -16.92 -2.21
CA ARG A 262 6.77 -18.28 -2.48
C ARG A 262 5.74 -18.28 -3.60
N SER A 263 4.81 -17.32 -3.58
CA SER A 263 3.76 -17.17 -4.60
C SER A 263 4.32 -16.87 -6.00
N ILE A 264 5.38 -16.04 -6.09
CA ILE A 264 6.13 -15.80 -7.34
C ILE A 264 6.76 -17.10 -7.84
N ILE A 265 7.47 -17.83 -6.96
CA ILE A 265 8.18 -19.07 -7.29
C ILE A 265 7.22 -20.14 -7.82
N ILE A 266 6.09 -20.36 -7.13
CA ILE A 266 5.05 -21.31 -7.55
C ILE A 266 4.45 -20.93 -8.91
N SER A 267 4.24 -19.63 -9.15
CA SER A 267 3.69 -19.13 -10.43
C SER A 267 4.70 -19.30 -11.57
N VAL A 268 5.98 -19.00 -11.34
CA VAL A 268 7.06 -19.19 -12.31
C VAL A 268 7.27 -20.67 -12.64
N TYR A 269 7.29 -21.54 -11.64
CA TYR A 269 7.41 -22.99 -11.83
C TYR A 269 6.26 -23.57 -12.65
N ARG A 270 5.02 -23.18 -12.34
CA ARG A 270 3.83 -23.63 -13.10
C ARG A 270 3.97 -23.33 -14.59
N GLU A 271 4.28 -22.09 -14.93
CA GLU A 271 4.42 -21.68 -16.34
C GLU A 271 5.65 -22.31 -17.01
N PHE A 272 6.75 -22.48 -16.27
CA PHE A 272 7.98 -23.14 -16.76
C PHE A 272 7.75 -24.62 -17.10
N SER A 273 7.04 -25.35 -16.24
CA SER A 273 6.70 -26.77 -16.46
C SER A 273 5.75 -26.94 -17.65
N ASN A 274 4.74 -26.07 -17.76
CA ASN A 274 3.78 -26.07 -18.87
C ASN A 274 4.47 -25.82 -20.23
N ASP A 275 5.36 -24.84 -20.30
CA ASP A 275 6.12 -24.46 -21.52
C ASP A 275 7.07 -25.57 -22.00
N SER A 276 7.66 -26.30 -21.06
CA SER A 276 8.59 -27.40 -21.34
C SER A 276 7.91 -28.62 -21.99
N ASN A 277 6.58 -28.62 -22.15
CA ASN A 277 5.78 -29.75 -22.69
C ASN A 277 5.96 -31.06 -21.89
N ILE A 278 6.43 -30.97 -20.64
CA ILE A 278 6.58 -32.11 -19.74
C ILE A 278 5.17 -32.45 -19.22
N LYS A 279 4.45 -33.23 -20.03
CA LYS A 279 3.15 -33.79 -19.68
C LYS A 279 3.24 -34.61 -18.39
N ASP A 280 2.11 -34.78 -17.73
CA ASP A 280 1.92 -35.27 -16.34
C ASP A 280 2.44 -36.70 -16.03
N ASN A 281 3.24 -37.32 -16.90
CA ASN A 281 3.85 -38.64 -16.73
C ASN A 281 5.33 -38.61 -16.31
N ASP A 282 5.99 -37.45 -16.26
CA ASP A 282 7.40 -37.36 -15.83
C ASP A 282 7.69 -36.14 -14.93
N GLU A 283 7.08 -36.15 -13.74
CA GLU A 283 7.35 -35.17 -12.67
C GLU A 283 8.85 -35.11 -12.30
N SER A 284 9.58 -36.22 -12.49
CA SER A 284 11.03 -36.29 -12.24
C SER A 284 11.81 -35.38 -13.19
N ALA A 285 11.52 -35.44 -14.49
CA ALA A 285 12.14 -34.57 -15.49
C ALA A 285 11.80 -33.09 -15.29
N ALA A 286 10.56 -32.76 -14.89
CA ALA A 286 10.18 -31.38 -14.55
C ALA A 286 10.95 -30.86 -13.33
N SER A 287 11.06 -31.68 -12.28
CA SER A 287 11.80 -31.36 -11.07
C SER A 287 13.30 -31.19 -11.33
N GLU A 288 13.92 -32.06 -12.14
CA GLU A 288 15.33 -31.95 -12.52
C GLU A 288 15.60 -30.70 -13.37
N SER A 289 14.77 -30.43 -14.39
CA SER A 289 14.84 -29.21 -15.21
C SER A 289 14.74 -27.94 -14.36
N TRP A 290 13.80 -27.92 -13.41
CA TRP A 290 13.64 -26.81 -12.46
C TRP A 290 14.84 -26.63 -11.52
N GLN A 291 15.40 -27.72 -10.99
CA GLN A 291 16.59 -27.69 -10.15
C GLN A 291 17.80 -27.14 -10.92
N ASN A 292 18.00 -27.59 -12.16
CA ASN A 292 19.06 -27.11 -13.05
C ASN A 292 18.88 -25.62 -13.40
N PHE A 293 17.64 -25.18 -13.66
CA PHE A 293 17.32 -23.77 -13.89
C PHE A 293 17.61 -22.91 -12.64
N CYS A 294 17.23 -23.37 -11.45
CA CYS A 294 17.54 -22.68 -10.20
C CYS A 294 19.06 -22.58 -9.95
N ALA A 295 19.78 -23.69 -10.10
CA ALA A 295 21.23 -23.75 -9.88
C ALA A 295 22.02 -22.87 -10.86
N SER A 296 21.53 -22.72 -12.10
CA SER A 296 22.17 -21.89 -13.13
C SER A 296 21.97 -20.38 -12.92
N ASN A 297 20.95 -19.97 -12.15
CA ASN A 297 20.53 -18.56 -12.05
C ASN A 297 20.63 -17.96 -10.62
N LEU A 298 20.90 -18.78 -9.60
CA LEU A 298 20.92 -18.40 -8.18
C LEU A 298 22.16 -18.94 -7.46
N PRO A 299 22.66 -18.25 -6.40
CA PRO A 299 23.69 -18.81 -5.51
C PRO A 299 23.26 -20.15 -4.89
N PRO A 300 24.17 -21.09 -4.58
CA PRO A 300 23.81 -22.47 -4.21
C PRO A 300 22.77 -22.62 -3.09
N ILE A 301 22.87 -21.81 -2.02
CA ILE A 301 21.92 -21.83 -0.90
C ILE A 301 20.53 -21.36 -1.37
N ALA A 302 20.48 -20.27 -2.13
CA ALA A 302 19.24 -19.72 -2.67
C ALA A 302 18.59 -20.68 -3.69
N ALA A 303 19.39 -21.31 -4.57
CA ALA A 303 18.92 -22.32 -5.50
C ALA A 303 18.23 -23.49 -4.77
N GLN A 304 18.84 -24.02 -3.70
CA GLN A 304 18.23 -25.06 -2.88
C GLN A 304 16.95 -24.60 -2.16
N SER A 305 16.91 -23.37 -1.63
CA SER A 305 15.72 -22.81 -0.99
C SER A 305 14.56 -22.63 -1.97
N VAL A 306 14.84 -22.17 -3.19
CA VAL A 306 13.82 -21.98 -4.25
C VAL A 306 13.34 -23.31 -4.80
N ALA A 307 14.24 -24.26 -5.09
CA ALA A 307 13.87 -25.58 -5.60
C ALA A 307 12.93 -26.33 -4.64
N LYS A 308 13.18 -26.24 -3.32
CA LYS A 308 12.36 -26.89 -2.28
C LYS A 308 10.96 -26.33 -2.09
N ILE A 309 10.62 -25.17 -2.67
CA ILE A 309 9.29 -24.56 -2.49
C ILE A 309 8.21 -25.25 -3.32
N VAL A 310 8.59 -25.93 -4.41
CA VAL A 310 7.67 -26.59 -5.34
C VAL A 310 7.71 -28.12 -5.23
N SER A 311 8.50 -28.65 -4.29
CA SER A 311 8.64 -30.07 -3.98
C SER A 311 7.96 -30.45 -2.65
N LEU A 312 6.96 -29.67 -2.23
CA LEU A 312 6.21 -29.76 -0.96
C LEU A 312 4.71 -29.67 -1.24
#